data_AF-H2ZPV8-F1
#
_entry.id   AF-H2ZPV8-F1
#
_cell.length_a   1.000
_cell.length_b   1.000
_cell.length_c   1.000
_cell.angle_alpha   90.00
_cell.angle_beta   90.00
_cell.angle_gamma   90.00
#
_symmetry.space_group_name_H-M   'P 1'
#
loop_
_entity.id
_entity.type
_entity.pdbx_description
1 polymer ?
#
loop_
_entity_poly.entity_id
_entity_poly.type
_entity_poly.pdbx_seq_one_letter_code
_entity_poly.pdbx_strand_id
1 'polypeptide(L)' 'MKAVLLIVLIALSATNALPPCYRRCPKSYVPVCGSDNLWHANICIMRMELCLQNLPEELSSDPSLCPPDPRKRG' A
#
# COMPACT_ATOMS: atom_id res chain seq x y z
N MET A 1 38.21 18.19 8.08
CA MET A 1 37.30 17.97 9.22
C MET A 1 35.86 18.48 8.98
N LYS A 2 35.63 19.58 8.23
CA LYS A 2 34.26 20.05 7.88
C LYS A 2 33.45 19.07 7.01
N ALA A 3 34.11 18.38 6.08
CA ALA A 3 33.46 17.37 5.22
C ALA A 3 32.91 16.17 6.02
N VAL A 4 33.58 15.78 7.11
CA VAL A 4 33.13 14.69 8.00
C VAL A 4 31.83 15.09 8.70
N LEU A 5 31.72 16.34 9.18
CA LEU A 5 30.50 16.85 9.81
C LEU A 5 29.31 16.85 8.83
N LEU A 6 29.54 17.21 7.56
CA LEU A 6 28.51 17.18 6.52
C LEU A 6 28.03 15.76 6.21
N ILE A 7 28.96 14.80 6.11
CA ILE A 7 28.63 13.38 5.86
C ILE A 7 27.79 12.80 7.01
N VAL A 8 28.11 13.15 8.27
CA VAL A 8 27.35 12.71 9.44
C VAL A 8 25.92 13.26 9.43
N LEU A 9 25.72 14.52 9.06
CA LEU A 9 24.39 15.14 8.97
C LEU A 9 23.52 14.50 7.87
N ILE A 10 24.13 14.12 6.74
CA ILE A 10 23.44 13.42 5.64
C ILE A 10 23.06 11.99 6.04
N ALA A 11 23.90 11.30 6.83
CA ALA A 11 23.60 9.95 7.31
C ALA A 11 22.48 9.93 8.36
N LEU A 12 22.37 10.98 9.19
CA LEU A 12 21.35 11.09 10.24
C LEU A 12 19.92 11.30 9.71
N SER A 13 19.74 11.71 8.44
CA SER A 13 18.43 11.92 7.84
C SER A 13 17.81 10.65 7.24
N ALA A 14 18.51 9.51 7.25
CA ALA A 14 18.12 8.31 6.51
C ALA A 14 17.56 7.16 7.40
N THR A 15 16.72 7.47 8.38
CA THR A 15 16.06 6.43 9.22
C THR A 15 14.55 6.40 9.03
N ASN A 16 14.07 6.21 7.80
CA ASN A 16 12.66 5.89 7.55
C ASN A 16 12.54 4.38 7.30
N ALA A 17 12.70 3.59 8.36
CA ALA A 17 12.28 2.19 8.29
C ALA A 17 10.74 2.17 8.20
N LEU A 18 10.20 1.65 7.09
CA LEU A 18 8.75 1.45 6.96
C LEU A 18 8.29 0.52 8.09
N PRO A 19 7.19 0.82 8.81
CA PRO A 19 6.65 -0.10 9.79
C PRO A 19 6.39 -1.49 9.17
N PRO A 20 6.57 -2.59 9.94
CA PRO A 20 6.37 -3.94 9.42
C PRO A 20 4.93 -4.13 8.96
N CYS A 21 4.75 -4.74 7.79
CA CYS A 21 3.44 -4.96 7.18
C CYS A 21 2.52 -5.83 8.04
N TYR A 22 1.21 -5.59 7.91
CA TYR A 22 0.18 -6.44 8.51
C TYR A 22 0.38 -7.90 8.08
N ARG A 23 0.40 -8.83 9.05
CA ARG A 23 0.56 -10.27 8.76
C ARG A 23 -0.74 -11.06 8.69
N ARG A 24 -1.87 -10.47 9.08
CA ARG A 24 -3.18 -11.14 9.14
C ARG A 24 -4.29 -10.18 8.76
N CYS A 25 -5.15 -10.66 7.87
CA CYS A 25 -6.38 -9.98 7.46
C CYS A 25 -7.58 -10.93 7.58
N PRO A 26 -8.78 -10.39 7.84
CA PRO A 26 -10.00 -11.19 7.79
C PRO A 26 -10.22 -11.75 6.38
N LYS A 27 -10.86 -12.92 6.29
CA LYS A 27 -11.26 -13.55 5.02
C LYS A 27 -12.60 -13.03 4.48
N SER A 28 -13.13 -11.95 5.07
CA SER A 28 -14.37 -11.33 4.61
C SER A 28 -14.20 -10.78 3.20
N TYR A 29 -15.20 -11.03 2.36
CA TYR A 29 -15.24 -10.48 1.02
C TYR A 29 -16.06 -9.20 1.01
N VAL A 30 -15.36 -8.06 1.09
CA VAL A 30 -15.92 -6.71 1.02
C VAL A 30 -15.05 -5.93 0.03
N PRO A 31 -15.26 -6.13 -1.28
CA PRO A 31 -14.30 -5.71 -2.28
C PRO A 31 -14.11 -4.20 -2.32
N VAL A 32 -12.85 -3.78 -2.49
CA VAL A 32 -12.45 -2.38 -2.73
C VAL A 32 -11.71 -2.30 -4.06
N CYS A 33 -11.84 -1.18 -4.76
CA CYS A 33 -11.15 -0.90 -6.02
C CYS A 33 -9.88 -0.08 -5.73
N GLY A 34 -8.71 -0.60 -6.10
CA GLY A 34 -7.43 0.11 -6.00
C GLY A 34 -7.22 1.10 -7.15
N SER A 35 -6.24 2.00 -7.01
CA SER A 35 -5.81 2.91 -8.10
C SER A 35 -5.11 2.17 -9.25
N ASP A 36 -4.73 0.92 -9.04
CA ASP A 36 -4.24 -0.04 -10.02
C ASP A 36 -5.36 -0.68 -10.87
N ASN A 37 -6.61 -0.26 -10.64
CA ASN A 37 -7.82 -0.75 -11.30
C ASN A 37 -8.09 -2.24 -11.02
N LEU A 38 -7.55 -2.76 -9.91
CA LEU A 38 -7.75 -4.14 -9.47
C LEU A 38 -8.70 -4.21 -8.25
N TRP A 39 -9.39 -5.35 -8.14
CA TRP A 39 -10.23 -5.64 -6.99
C TRP A 39 -9.42 -6.30 -5.88
N HIS A 40 -9.40 -5.69 -4.70
CA HIS A 40 -8.85 -6.30 -3.50
C HIS A 40 -9.97 -6.90 -2.65
N ALA A 41 -9.74 -8.07 -2.05
CA ALA A 41 -10.79 -8.81 -1.34
C ALA A 41 -11.42 -8.04 -0.17
N ASN A 42 -10.63 -7.19 0.48
CA ASN A 42 -11.05 -6.18 1.44
C ASN A 42 -9.94 -5.14 1.65
N ILE A 43 -10.25 -4.07 2.38
CA ILE A 43 -9.30 -2.97 2.67
C ILE A 43 -8.03 -3.43 3.40
N CYS A 44 -8.11 -4.46 4.25
CA CYS A 44 -6.93 -4.98 4.95
C CYS A 44 -5.97 -5.65 3.98
N ILE A 45 -6.49 -6.50 3.08
CA ILE A 45 -5.70 -7.19 2.06
C ILE A 45 -5.01 -6.17 1.14
N MET A 46 -5.73 -5.14 0.69
CA MET A 46 -5.16 -4.06 -0.12
C MET A 46 -3.98 -3.38 0.59
N ARG A 47 -4.17 -2.94 1.85
CA ARG A 47 -3.11 -2.30 2.65
C ARG A 47 -1.90 -3.20 2.87
N MET A 48 -2.14 -4.49 3.06
CA MET A 48 -1.07 -5.48 3.20
C MET A 48 -0.27 -5.58 1.90
N GLU A 49 -0.94 -5.72 0.75
CA GLU A 49 -0.30 -5.79 -0.57
C GLU A 49 0.52 -4.54 -0.87
N LEU A 50 -0.06 -3.35 -0.64
CA LEU A 50 0.63 -2.07 -0.80
C LEU A 50 1.88 -1.97 0.08
N CYS A 51 1.77 -2.37 1.35
CA CYS A 51 2.92 -2.37 2.26
C CYS A 51 4.02 -3.32 1.78
N LEU A 52 3.67 -4.55 1.36
CA LEU A 52 4.64 -5.52 0.85
C LEU A 52 5.36 -5.03 -0.41
N GLN A 53 4.72 -4.15 -1.18
CA GLN A 53 5.29 -3.53 -2.37
C GLN A 53 5.97 -2.18 -2.11
N ASN A 54 5.95 -1.68 -0.87
CA ASN A 54 6.37 -0.32 -0.51
C ASN A 54 5.66 0.77 -1.33
N LEU A 55 4.38 0.56 -1.64
CA LEU A 55 3.54 1.49 -2.36
C LEU A 55 2.69 2.34 -1.40
N PRO A 56 2.40 3.61 -1.76
CA PRO A 56 1.50 4.46 -0.99
C PRO A 56 0.06 3.93 -1.05
N GLU A 57 -0.73 4.21 -0.01
CA GLU A 57 -2.16 3.86 0.01
C GLU A 57 -2.97 4.80 -0.88
N GLU A 58 -3.32 4.32 -2.08
CA GLU A 58 -4.18 5.03 -3.01
C GLU A 58 -5.40 4.18 -3.37
N LEU A 59 -6.56 4.57 -2.83
CA LEU A 59 -7.85 4.09 -3.30
C LEU A 59 -8.17 4.79 -4.62
N SER A 60 -8.76 4.06 -5.57
CA SER A 60 -9.37 4.73 -6.71
C SER A 60 -10.53 5.60 -6.21
N SER A 61 -10.48 6.90 -6.50
CA SER A 61 -11.57 7.83 -6.27
C SER A 61 -12.72 7.65 -7.26
N ASP A 62 -12.51 6.88 -8.34
CA ASP A 62 -13.48 6.60 -9.38
C ASP A 62 -13.83 5.10 -9.42
N PRO A 63 -15.03 4.70 -8.95
CA PRO A 63 -15.52 3.33 -9.03
C PRO A 63 -15.61 2.77 -10.46
N SER A 64 -15.61 3.63 -11.47
CA SER A 64 -15.68 3.29 -12.89
C SER A 64 -14.38 2.70 -13.44
N LEU A 65 -13.28 2.86 -12.71
CA LEU A 65 -11.96 2.41 -13.14
C LEU A 65 -11.78 0.89 -13.02
N CYS A 66 -12.48 0.24 -12.09
CA CYS A 66 -12.43 -1.21 -11.99
C CYS A 66 -13.40 -1.87 -12.99
N PRO A 67 -12.99 -2.94 -13.69
CA PRO A 67 -13.91 -3.74 -14.48
C PRO A 67 -15.03 -4.34 -13.59
N PRO A 68 -16.19 -4.71 -14.16
CA PRO A 68 -17.26 -5.34 -13.38
C PRO A 68 -16.75 -6.52 -12.55
N ASP A 69 -17.04 -6.53 -11.25
CA ASP A 69 -16.57 -7.57 -10.33
C ASP A 69 -17.02 -8.97 -10.82
N PRO A 70 -16.10 -9.85 -11.21
CA PRO A 70 -16.45 -11.15 -11.75
C PRO A 70 -17.17 -12.05 -10.74
N ARG A 71 -17.05 -11.77 -9.44
CA ARG A 71 -17.73 -12.50 -8.35
C ARG A 71 -19.18 -12.06 -8.14
N LYS A 72 -19.61 -10.95 -8.76
CA LYS A 72 -21.01 -10.48 -8.73
C LYS A 72 -21.84 -10.93 -9.93
N ARG A 73 -21.30 -11.78 -10.80
CA ARG A 73 -22.12 -12.51 -11.76
C ARG A 73 -22.94 -13.53 -10.99
N GLY A 74 -24.17 -13.15 -10.66
CA GLY A 74 -25.23 -14.07 -10.26
C GLY A 74 -25.58 -15.02 -11.39
#